data_AF-A0A661Y6I1-F1
#
_entry.id   AF-A0A661Y6I1-F1
#
_cell.length_a   1.000
_cell.length_b   1.000
_cell.length_c   1.000
_cell.angle_alpha   90.00
_cell.angle_beta   90.00
_cell.angle_gamma   90.00
#
_symmetry.space_group_name_H-M   'P 1'
#
loop_
_entity.id
_entity.type
_entity.pdbx_description
1 polymer ?
#
loop_
_entity_poly.entity_id
_entity_poly.type
_entity_poly.pdbx_seq_one_letter_code
_entity_poly.pdbx_strand_id
1 'polypeptide(L)'
;DRSEKGLRYQLIEGKLRAENNLQVTFEELKDHSKNMIKAQMAQFGQMNPTDEEVEGIVARIMGNEEEVKRLGEQLNTNKMLIFFKENAKLKTKEITYEKFMKEAYA
;
A
#
# COMPACT_ATOMS: atom_id res chain seq x y z
N ASP A 1 25.79 -13.26 2.14
CA ASP A 1 25.47 -11.94 2.77
C ASP A 1 24.25 -11.22 2.23
N ARG A 2 24.20 -10.69 1.00
CA ARG A 2 23.02 -9.94 0.51
C ARG A 2 21.75 -10.81 0.40
N SER A 3 21.87 -12.02 -0.14
CA SER A 3 20.73 -12.94 -0.30
C SER A 3 20.21 -13.48 1.04
N GLU A 4 21.09 -13.75 2.01
CA GLU A 4 20.68 -14.24 3.34
C GLU A 4 19.89 -13.17 4.10
N LYS A 5 20.37 -11.92 4.08
CA LYS A 5 19.66 -10.81 4.72
C LYS A 5 18.28 -10.61 4.08
N GLY A 6 18.20 -10.64 2.74
CA GLY A 6 16.93 -10.54 2.01
C GLY A 6 15.94 -11.63 2.42
N LEU A 7 16.37 -12.89 2.41
CA LEU A 7 15.54 -14.02 2.80
C LEU A 7 15.07 -13.91 4.26
N ARG A 8 15.97 -13.48 5.16
CA ARG A 8 15.63 -13.27 6.57
C ARG A 8 14.52 -12.23 6.74
N TYR A 9 14.60 -11.10 6.04
CA TYR A 9 13.54 -10.08 6.08
C TYR A 9 12.22 -10.61 5.53
N GLN A 10 12.23 -11.33 4.41
CA GLN A 10 11.02 -11.94 3.85
C GLN A 10 10.34 -12.91 4.84
N LEU A 11 11.13 -13.70 5.57
CA LEU A 11 10.61 -14.61 6.60
C LEU A 11 10.02 -13.84 7.79
N ILE A 12 10.68 -12.77 8.24
CA ILE A 12 10.18 -11.91 9.32
C ILE A 12 8.86 -11.25 8.91
N GLU A 13 8.80 -10.67 7.72
CA GLU A 13 7.57 -10.07 7.20
C GLU A 13 6.44 -11.09 7.05
N GLY A 14 6.75 -12.29 6.54
CA GLY A 14 5.79 -13.39 6.44
C GLY A 14 5.21 -13.78 7.80
N LYS A 15 6.07 -13.91 8.81
CA LYS A 15 5.66 -14.20 10.19
C LYS A 15 4.79 -13.09 10.78
N LEU A 16 5.21 -11.83 10.64
CA LEU A 16 4.46 -10.68 11.13
C LEU A 16 3.07 -10.60 10.50
N ARG A 17 2.96 -10.82 9.19
CA ARG A 17 1.66 -10.86 8.52
C ARG A 17 0.77 -11.95 9.09
N ALA A 18 1.30 -13.17 9.29
CA ALA A 18 0.55 -14.30 9.83
C ALA A 18 0.05 -14.05 11.26
N GLU A 19 0.91 -13.54 12.13
CA GLU A 19 0.57 -13.36 13.56
C GLU A 19 -0.37 -12.17 13.82
N ASN A 20 -0.40 -11.19 12.91
CA ASN A 20 -1.15 -9.94 13.09
C ASN A 20 -2.30 -9.77 12.11
N ASN A 21 -2.70 -10.83 11.39
CA ASN A 21 -3.81 -10.82 10.42
C ASN A 21 -3.69 -9.69 9.36
N LEU A 22 -2.48 -9.44 8.85
CA LEU A 22 -2.21 -8.36 7.89
C LEU A 22 -2.41 -8.79 6.43
N GLN A 23 -3.02 -9.95 6.20
CA GLN A 23 -3.32 -10.48 4.87
C GLN A 23 -4.31 -9.56 4.18
N VAL A 24 -4.08 -9.32 2.90
CA VAL A 24 -5.04 -8.61 2.06
C VAL A 24 -6.18 -9.55 1.71
N THR A 25 -7.39 -9.16 2.10
CA THR A 25 -8.61 -9.85 1.68
C THR A 25 -9.06 -9.33 0.31
N PHE A 26 -9.88 -10.14 -0.36
CA PHE A 26 -10.46 -9.73 -1.65
C PHE A 26 -11.34 -8.48 -1.52
N GLU A 27 -12.10 -8.36 -0.43
CA GLU A 27 -12.95 -7.20 -0.15
C GLU A 27 -12.12 -5.92 0.03
N GLU A 28 -11.05 -5.98 0.83
CA GLU A 28 -10.14 -4.85 1.00
C GLU A 28 -9.47 -4.44 -0.32
N LEU A 29 -9.12 -5.43 -1.16
CA LEU A 29 -8.53 -5.16 -2.46
C LEU A 29 -9.55 -4.48 -3.40
N LYS A 30 -10.81 -4.93 -3.37
CA LYS A 30 -11.92 -4.32 -4.12
C LYS A 30 -12.16 -2.87 -3.68
N ASP A 31 -12.21 -2.62 -2.38
CA ASP A 31 -12.41 -1.28 -1.82
C ASP A 31 -11.23 -0.35 -2.11
N HIS A 32 -10.00 -0.87 -1.99
CA HIS A 32 -8.80 -0.14 -2.38
C HIS A 32 -8.84 0.26 -3.86
N SER A 33 -9.23 -0.68 -4.72
CA SER A 33 -9.37 -0.43 -6.16
C SER A 33 -10.45 0.61 -6.46
N LYS A 34 -11.60 0.56 -5.78
CA LYS A 34 -12.68 1.55 -5.90
C LYS A 34 -12.19 2.96 -5.57
N ASN A 35 -11.46 3.10 -4.46
CA ASN A 35 -10.90 4.39 -4.03
C ASN A 35 -9.82 4.90 -4.99
N MET A 36 -8.94 4.02 -5.47
CA MET A 36 -7.92 4.36 -6.46
C MET A 36 -8.54 4.89 -7.75
N ILE A 37 -9.57 4.21 -8.27
CA ILE A 37 -10.27 4.63 -9.49
C ILE A 37 -10.97 5.97 -9.29
N LYS A 38 -11.68 6.18 -8.18
CA LYS A 38 -12.29 7.48 -7.87
C LYS A 38 -11.26 8.61 -7.82
N ALA A 39 -10.10 8.37 -7.20
CA ALA A 39 -9.01 9.34 -7.15
C ALA A 39 -8.42 9.63 -8.54
N GLN A 40 -8.24 8.60 -9.36
CA GLN A 40 -7.76 8.73 -10.73
C GLN A 40 -8.74 9.52 -11.60
N MET A 41 -10.04 9.21 -11.52
CA MET A 41 -11.10 9.94 -12.25
C MET A 41 -11.13 11.41 -11.86
N ALA A 42 -11.05 11.71 -10.56
CA ALA A 42 -10.97 13.09 -10.06
C ALA A 42 -9.74 13.84 -10.60
N GLN A 43 -8.58 13.18 -10.70
CA GLN A 43 -7.37 13.76 -11.28
C GLN A 43 -7.53 14.15 -12.76
N PHE A 44 -8.38 13.43 -13.50
CA PHE A 44 -8.74 13.72 -14.89
C PHE A 44 -9.98 14.62 -15.03
N GLY A 45 -10.47 15.22 -13.94
CA GLY A 45 -11.61 16.15 -13.96
C GLY A 45 -12.98 15.48 -13.92
N GLN A 46 -13.04 14.15 -13.79
CA GLN A 46 -14.27 13.39 -13.59
C GLN A 46 -14.57 13.29 -12.09
N MET A 47 -15.10 14.39 -11.51
CA MET A 47 -15.31 14.49 -10.07
C MET A 47 -16.51 13.68 -9.53
N ASN A 48 -17.47 13.34 -10.40
CA ASN A 48 -18.69 12.63 -10.00
C ASN A 48 -18.92 11.37 -10.87
N PRO A 49 -18.05 10.36 -10.76
CA PRO A 49 -18.29 9.11 -11.47
C PRO A 49 -19.48 8.37 -10.85
N THR A 50 -20.27 7.69 -11.68
CA THR A 50 -21.35 6.84 -11.18
C THR A 50 -20.78 5.60 -10.51
N ASP A 51 -21.49 5.04 -9.52
CA ASP A 51 -21.03 3.81 -8.87
C ASP A 51 -20.93 2.64 -9.87
N GLU A 52 -21.81 2.58 -10.88
CA GLU A 52 -21.79 1.58 -11.95
C GLU A 52 -20.52 1.66 -12.80
N GLU A 53 -20.09 2.85 -13.21
CA GLU A 53 -18.85 3.04 -13.96
C GLU A 53 -17.63 2.57 -13.16
N VAL A 54 -17.58 2.95 -11.88
CA VAL A 54 -16.49 2.56 -11.00
C VAL A 54 -16.48 1.05 -10.77
N GLU A 55 -17.64 0.45 -10.52
CA GLU A 55 -17.76 -1.00 -10.32
C GLU A 55 -17.40 -1.81 -11.56
N GLY A 56 -17.75 -1.32 -12.75
CA GLY A 56 -17.34 -1.94 -14.01
C GLY A 56 -15.82 -1.97 -14.19
N ILE A 57 -15.12 -0.90 -13.82
CA ILE A 57 -13.65 -0.85 -13.87
C ILE A 57 -13.05 -1.77 -12.80
N VAL A 58 -13.56 -1.74 -11.57
CA VAL A 58 -13.10 -2.61 -10.49
C VAL A 58 -13.27 -4.08 -10.88
N ALA A 59 -14.39 -4.47 -11.48
CA ALA A 59 -14.60 -5.84 -11.95
C ALA A 59 -13.55 -6.28 -12.98
N ARG A 60 -13.16 -5.39 -13.90
CA ARG A 60 -12.08 -5.67 -14.88
C ARG A 60 -10.73 -5.86 -14.21
N ILE A 61 -10.41 -5.04 -13.20
CA ILE A 61 -9.18 -5.17 -12.41
C ILE A 61 -9.19 -6.51 -11.66
N MET A 62 -10.29 -6.86 -11.00
CA MET A 62 -10.41 -8.12 -10.26
C MET A 62 -10.35 -9.36 -11.18
N GLY A 63 -10.76 -9.21 -12.44
CA GLY A 63 -10.61 -10.26 -13.46
C GLY A 63 -9.21 -10.37 -14.06
N ASN A 64 -8.29 -9.46 -13.74
CA ASN A 64 -6.91 -9.47 -14.22
C ASN A 64 -5.96 -9.87 -13.08
N GLU A 65 -5.40 -11.07 -13.17
CA GLU A 65 -4.51 -11.64 -12.16
C GLU A 65 -3.26 -10.79 -11.91
N GLU A 66 -2.69 -10.18 -12.95
CA GLU A 66 -1.51 -9.32 -12.82
C GLU A 66 -1.83 -8.05 -12.01
N GLU A 67 -2.98 -7.42 -12.29
CA GLU A 67 -3.43 -6.24 -11.56
C GLU A 67 -3.81 -6.58 -10.11
N VAL A 68 -4.49 -7.71 -9.89
CA VAL A 68 -4.80 -8.22 -8.55
C VAL A 68 -3.52 -8.41 -7.74
N LYS A 69 -2.49 -9.04 -8.35
CA LYS A 69 -1.20 -9.24 -7.69
C LYS A 69 -0.52 -7.91 -7.37
N ARG A 70 -0.43 -7.01 -8.35
CA ARG A 70 0.21 -5.69 -8.20
C ARG A 70 -0.44 -4.86 -7.10
N LEU A 71 -1.77 -4.76 -7.12
CA LEU A 71 -2.53 -4.01 -6.11
C LEU A 71 -2.49 -4.70 -4.74
N GLY A 72 -2.48 -6.04 -4.71
CA GLY A 72 -2.30 -6.81 -3.48
C GLY A 72 -0.94 -6.53 -2.84
N GLU A 73 0.14 -6.50 -3.61
CA GLU A 73 1.50 -6.15 -3.12
C GLU A 73 1.57 -4.71 -2.60
N GLN A 74 0.93 -3.77 -3.30
CA GLN A 74 0.85 -2.37 -2.86
C GLN A 74 0.11 -2.23 -1.52
N LEU A 75 -1.06 -2.89 -1.41
CA LEU A 75 -1.85 -2.85 -0.18
C LEU A 75 -1.16 -3.55 0.99
N ASN A 76 -0.48 -4.68 0.73
CA ASN A 76 0.36 -5.38 1.71
C ASN A 76 1.47 -4.46 2.25
N THR A 77 2.17 -3.75 1.34
CA THR A 77 3.23 -2.81 1.72
C THR A 77 2.69 -1.70 2.63
N ASN A 78 1.53 -1.15 2.29
CA ASN A 78 0.87 -0.12 3.11
C ASN A 78 0.47 -0.65 4.49
N LYS A 79 -0.13 -1.84 4.57
CA LYS A 79 -0.50 -2.48 5.85
C LYS A 79 0.73 -2.70 6.73
N MET A 80 1.82 -3.20 6.16
CA MET A 80 3.08 -3.40 6.90
C MET A 80 3.66 -2.07 7.40
N LEU A 81 3.63 -1.02 6.58
CA LEU A 81 4.11 0.31 6.99
C LEU A 81 3.29 0.88 8.14
N ILE A 82 1.96 0.76 8.09
CA ILE A 82 1.07 1.20 9.17
C ILE A 82 1.37 0.42 10.44
N PHE A 83 1.44 -0.91 10.35
CA PHE A 83 1.79 -1.77 11.48
C PHE A 83 3.13 -1.36 12.11
N PHE A 84 4.15 -1.09 11.31
CA PHE A 84 5.44 -0.62 11.83
C PHE A 84 5.34 0.75 12.49
N LYS A 85 4.58 1.71 11.94
CA LYS A 85 4.41 3.02 12.57
C LYS A 85 3.72 2.93 13.94
N GLU A 86 2.78 2.01 14.09
CA GLU A 86 2.02 1.81 15.33
C GLU A 86 2.83 1.06 16.39
N ASN A 87 3.71 0.14 15.98
CA ASN A 87 4.42 -0.76 16.90
C ASN A 87 5.91 -0.42 17.10
N ALA A 88 6.48 0.42 16.24
CA ALA A 88 7.87 0.85 16.38
C ALA A 88 7.99 1.95 17.43
N LYS A 89 9.10 1.92 18.19
CA LYS A 89 9.49 3.00 19.09
C LYS A 89 10.08 4.15 18.28
N LEU A 90 9.21 4.99 17.72
CA LEU A 90 9.60 6.15 16.92
C LEU A 90 10.19 7.25 17.82
N LYS A 91 11.32 7.82 17.39
CA LYS A 91 11.94 8.98 18.04
C LYS A 91 11.71 10.21 17.17
N THR A 92 10.84 11.10 17.61
CA THR A 92 10.60 12.38 16.94
C THR A 92 11.78 13.31 17.18
N LYS A 93 12.22 14.01 16.13
CA LYS A 93 13.32 14.98 16.19
C LYS A 93 12.90 16.23 15.44
N GLU A 94 13.10 17.38 16.07
CA GLU A 94 12.92 18.68 15.43
C GLU A 94 14.16 19.02 14.59
N ILE A 95 13.94 19.41 13.33
CA ILE A 95 14.99 19.82 12.40
C ILE A 95 14.51 21.00 11.57
N THR A 96 15.45 21.81 11.07
CA THR A 96 15.14 22.90 10.14
C THR A 96 14.81 22.36 8.75
N TYR A 97 14.09 23.16 7.95
CA TYR A 97 13.79 22.83 6.56
C TYR A 97 15.06 22.53 5.73
N GLU A 98 16.09 23.36 5.86
CA GLU A 98 17.37 23.17 5.17
C GLU A 98 17.99 21.81 5.50
N LYS A 99 17.97 21.42 6.79
CA LYS A 99 18.49 20.13 7.24
C LYS A 99 17.67 18.96 6.72
N PHE A 100 16.35 19.09 6.71
CA PHE A 100 15.46 18.08 6.11
C PHE A 100 15.78 17.87 4.63
N MET A 101 15.87 18.95 3.84
CA MET A 101 16.19 18.87 2.41
C MET A 101 17.53 18.20 2.16
N LYS A 102 18.53 18.47 3.00
CA LYS A 102 19.85 17.84 2.91
C LYS A 102 19.81 16.35 3.27
N GLU A 103 19.03 15.93 4.26
CA GLU A 103 18.97 14.51 4.67
C GLU A 103 18.06 13.66 3.76
N ALA A 104 16.96 14.22 3.26
CA ALA A 104 15.98 13.50 2.45
C ALA A 104 16.40 13.27 0.99
N TYR A 105 17.27 14.14 0.45
CA TYR A 105 17.68 14.14 -0.96
C TYR A 105 19.20 14.01 -1.18
N ALA A 106 19.99 13.72 -0.14
CA ALA A 106 21.41 13.36 -0.27
C ALA A 106 21.58 11.88 -0.62
#